data_AF-A0A1C5D077-F1
#
_entry.id   AF-A0A1C5D077-F1
#
_cell.length_a   1.000
_cell.length_b   1.000
_cell.length_c   1.000
_cell.angle_alpha   90.00
_cell.angle_beta   90.00
_cell.angle_gamma   90.00
#
_symmetry.space_group_name_H-M   'P 1'
#
loop_
_entity.id
_entity.type
_entity.pdbx_description
1 polymer ?
#
loop_
_entity_poly.entity_id
_entity_poly.type
_entity_poly.pdbx_seq_one_letter_code
_entity_poly.pdbx_strand_id
1 'polypeptide(L)' 'MACLDRRDLGLLVLRVGTGAVLAAHGTQKLAGWFGGAGIEGTTAAMEAMGFHPPKHSAVAAGLGEA' A
#
# COMPACT_ATOMS: atom_id res chain seq x y z
N MET A 1 22.82 -12.54 22.71
CA MET A 1 22.42 -12.97 21.35
C MET A 1 21.02 -13.57 21.49
N ALA A 2 19.99 -12.92 20.97
CA ALA A 2 18.62 -13.45 21.08
C ALA A 2 18.50 -14.66 20.13
N CYS A 3 18.04 -15.80 20.65
CA CYS A 3 17.62 -16.92 19.80
C CYS A 3 16.29 -16.54 19.16
N LEU A 4 16.21 -16.59 17.83
CA LEU A 4 14.96 -16.51 17.09
C LEU A 4 14.14 -17.78 17.37
N ASP A 5 13.05 -17.65 18.12
CA ASP A 5 12.13 -18.76 18.33
C ASP A 5 10.98 -18.76 17.29
N ARG A 6 10.20 -19.84 17.25
CA ARG A 6 9.01 -19.97 16.38
C ARG A 6 8.08 -18.76 16.48
N ARG A 7 7.91 -18.19 17.68
CA ARG A 7 7.10 -16.98 17.85
C ARG A 7 7.67 -15.79 17.08
N ASP A 8 8.98 -15.57 17.15
CA ASP A 8 9.66 -14.47 16.46
C ASP A 8 9.58 -14.65 14.94
N LEU A 9 9.75 -15.89 14.46
CA LEU A 9 9.57 -16.22 13.05
C LEU A 9 8.13 -16.01 12.57
N GLY A 10 7.13 -16.45 13.34
CA GLY A 10 5.72 -16.23 13.00
C GLY A 10 5.38 -14.73 12.95
N LEU A 11 5.90 -13.97 13.90
CA LEU A 11 5.78 -12.51 13.95
C LEU A 11 6.49 -11.82 12.78
N LEU A 12 7.64 -12.33 12.33
CA LEU A 12 8.35 -11.83 11.16
C LEU A 12 7.54 -12.09 9.88
N VAL A 13 7.05 -13.32 9.70
CA VAL A 13 6.22 -13.69 8.54
C VAL A 13 4.97 -12.82 8.48
N LEU A 14 4.30 -12.58 9.61
CA LEU A 14 3.13 -11.71 9.64
C LEU A 14 3.46 -10.28 9.20
N ARG A 15 4.59 -9.72 9.66
CA ARG A 15 5.03 -8.36 9.29
C ARG A 15 5.39 -8.27 7.83
N VAL A 16 6.21 -9.18 7.33
CA VAL A 16 6.66 -9.19 5.93
C VAL A 16 5.48 -9.44 5.01
N GLY A 17 4.61 -10.40 5.33
CA GLY A 17 3.41 -10.69 4.54
C GLY A 17 2.47 -9.49 4.48
N THR A 18 2.15 -8.88 5.62
CA THR A 18 1.27 -7.70 5.68
C THR A 18 1.91 -6.52 4.96
N GLY A 19 3.18 -6.23 5.23
CA GLY A 19 3.92 -5.14 4.59
C GLY A 19 4.03 -5.32 3.08
N ALA A 20 4.24 -6.54 2.59
CA ALA A 20 4.29 -6.82 1.16
C ALA A 20 2.93 -6.60 0.48
N VAL A 21 1.83 -6.98 1.13
CA VAL A 21 0.47 -6.71 0.61
C VAL A 21 0.21 -5.22 0.52
N LEU A 22 0.53 -4.46 1.57
CA LEU A 22 0.42 -3.00 1.55
C LEU A 22 1.27 -2.43 0.42
N ALA A 23 2.56 -2.80 0.32
CA ALA A 23 3.46 -2.28 -0.70
C ALA A 23 2.97 -2.58 -2.13
N ALA A 24 2.40 -3.76 -2.35
CA ALA A 24 1.76 -4.11 -3.62
C ALA A 24 0.56 -3.19 -3.91
N HIS A 25 -0.24 -2.86 -2.90
CA HIS A 25 -1.39 -1.95 -3.02
C HIS A 25 -0.95 -0.50 -3.27
N GLY A 26 0.08 -0.02 -2.55
CA GLY A 26 0.67 1.30 -2.77
C GLY A 26 1.24 1.45 -4.19
N THR A 27 1.95 0.43 -4.67
CA THR A 27 2.48 0.43 -6.05
C THR A 27 1.39 0.27 -7.11
N GLN A 28 0.28 -0.42 -6.84
CA GLN A 28 -0.92 -0.42 -7.68
C GLN A 28 -1.51 1.00 -7.82
N LYS A 29 -1.57 1.73 -6.70
CA LYS A 29 -2.12 3.10 -6.65
C LYS A 29 -1.21 4.13 -7.28
N LEU A 30 0.11 4.04 -7.06
CA LEU A 30 1.07 5.04 -7.54
C LEU A 30 1.56 4.75 -8.96
N ALA A 31 1.91 3.51 -9.25
CA ALA A 31 2.64 3.12 -10.46
C ALA A 31 1.83 2.21 -11.40
N GLY A 32 0.63 1.79 -11.01
CA GLY A 32 -0.19 0.86 -11.79
C GLY A 32 0.38 -0.55 -11.87
N TRP A 33 1.31 -0.89 -10.99
CA TRP A 33 1.92 -2.23 -10.96
C TRP A 33 0.89 -3.29 -10.61
N PHE A 34 1.16 -4.55 -10.98
CA PHE A 34 0.26 -5.68 -10.70
C PHE A 34 -1.18 -5.48 -11.23
N GLY A 35 -1.33 -4.74 -12.35
CA GLY A 35 -2.64 -4.43 -12.94
C GLY A 35 -3.43 -3.35 -12.20
N GLY A 36 -2.76 -2.55 -11.36
CA GLY A 36 -3.36 -1.43 -10.64
C GLY A 36 -3.75 -0.26 -11.55
N ALA A 37 -4.63 0.60 -11.05
CA ALA A 37 -5.18 1.72 -11.81
C ALA A 37 -4.20 2.89 -12.02
N GLY A 38 -3.05 2.89 -11.34
CA GLY A 38 -2.09 3.97 -11.38
C GLY A 38 -2.60 5.25 -10.72
N ILE A 39 -1.79 6.30 -10.75
CA ILE A 39 -2.09 7.52 -9.99
C ILE A 39 -3.30 8.26 -10.57
N GLU A 40 -3.51 8.18 -11.89
CA GLU A 40 -4.65 8.79 -12.57
C GLU A 40 -5.96 8.11 -12.16
N GLY A 41 -6.01 6.77 -12.20
CA GLY A 41 -7.20 6.02 -11.80
C GLY A 41 -7.48 6.16 -10.30
N THR A 42 -6.43 6.18 -9.48
CA THR A 42 -6.58 6.42 -8.04
C THR A 42 -7.05 7.85 -7.77
N THR A 43 -6.58 8.85 -8.51
CA THR A 43 -7.07 10.23 -8.41
C THR A 43 -8.55 10.32 -8.76
N ALA A 44 -8.99 9.68 -9.85
CA ALA A 44 -10.40 9.64 -10.23
C ALA A 44 -11.26 8.95 -9.15
N ALA A 45 -10.76 7.88 -8.54
CA ALA A 45 -11.45 7.22 -7.43
C ALA A 45 -11.57 8.13 -6.20
N MET A 46 -10.51 8.87 -5.85
CA MET A 46 -10.53 9.84 -4.75
C MET A 46 -11.53 10.97 -5.01
N GLU A 47 -11.60 11.46 -6.25
CA GLU A 47 -12.60 12.45 -6.66
C GLU A 47 -14.03 11.90 -6.56
N ALA A 48 -14.27 10.67 -7.03
CA ALA A 48 -15.57 10.01 -6.91
C ALA A 48 -16.00 9.77 -5.45
N MET A 49 -15.04 9.63 -4.53
CA MET A 49 -15.28 9.56 -3.09
C MET A 49 -15.46 10.94 -2.41
N GLY A 50 -15.28 12.05 -3.15
CA GLY A 50 -15.47 13.42 -2.65
C GLY A 50 -14.23 14.02 -1.99
N PHE A 51 -13.03 13.44 -2.17
CA PHE A 51 -11.80 14.04 -1.65
C PHE A 51 -11.35 15.22 -2.51
N HIS A 52 -11.02 16.33 -1.84
CA HIS A 52 -10.48 17.54 -2.47
C HIS A 52 -9.22 18.05 -1.73
N PRO A 53 -8.08 18.26 -2.41
CA PRO A 53 -7.81 17.95 -3.82
C PRO A 53 -7.54 16.45 -4.04
N PRO A 54 -8.19 15.80 -5.03
CA PRO A 54 -8.21 14.34 -5.14
C PRO A 54 -6.83 13.73 -5.41
N LYS A 55 -5.96 14.41 -6.16
CA LYS A 55 -4.61 13.92 -6.48
C LYS A 55 -3.72 13.83 -5.24
N HIS A 56 -3.84 14.77 -4.29
CA HIS A 56 -3.05 14.69 -3.05
C HIS A 56 -3.50 13.53 -2.18
N SER A 57 -4.81 13.29 -2.09
CA SER A 57 -5.36 12.12 -1.40
C SER A 57 -4.92 10.82 -2.07
N ALA A 58 -4.87 10.77 -3.41
CA ALA A 58 -4.40 9.59 -4.14
C ALA A 58 -2.91 9.31 -3.87
N VAL A 59 -2.07 10.34 -3.90
CA VAL A 59 -0.64 10.22 -3.56
C VAL A 59 -0.46 9.80 -2.11
N ALA A 60 -1.19 10.41 -1.16
CA ALA A 60 -1.11 10.07 0.25
C ALA A 60 -1.56 8.62 0.51
N ALA A 61 -2.65 8.18 -0.13
CA ALA A 61 -3.13 6.80 -0.03
C ALA A 61 -2.12 5.81 -0.62
N GLY A 62 -1.50 6.14 -1.75
CA GLY A 62 -0.47 5.30 -2.34
C GLY A 62 0.81 5.23 -1.51
N LEU A 63 1.32 6.37 -1.01
CA LEU A 63 2.52 6.42 -0.17
C LEU A 63 2.31 5.82 1.22
N GLY A 64 1.09 5.89 1.77
CA GLY A 64 0.77 5.26 3.06
C GLY A 64 0.74 3.73 3.00
N GLU A 65 0.62 3.17 1.79
CA GLU A 65 0.60 1.73 1.56
C GLU A 65 1.91 1.23 0.95
N ALA A 66 2.67 2.07 0.25
CA ALA A 66 3.94 1.69 -0.40
C ALA A 66 5.06 1.29 0.56
#